data_AF-A0A4Q0IC37-F1
#
_entry.id   AF-A0A4Q0IC37-F1
#
_cell.length_a   1.000
_cell.length_b   1.000
_cell.length_c   1.000
_cell.angle_alpha   90.00
_cell.angle_beta   90.00
_cell.angle_gamma   90.00
#
_symmetry.space_group_name_H-M   'P 1'
#
loop_
_entity.id
_entity.type
_entity.pdbx_description
1 polymer ?
#
loop_
_entity_poly.entity_id
_entity_poly.type
_entity_poly.pdbx_seq_one_letter_code
_entity_poly.pdbx_strand_id
1 'polypeptide(L)'
;PRVQALLVAGDRFYRLPGGTERPARRRGPLRRAATALRVEESGEFTPDHRRLWAEFMGRADRKEGRPLAPHVRELYARTPETLAEADGHLRLLNAWDREGRLAACLLLDYAPEKFTSYVLGAHSRAHYAP
;
A
#
# COMPACT_ATOMS: atom_id res chain seq x y z
N PRO A 1 1.91 -29.23 -15.55
CA PRO A 1 2.36 -28.92 -16.93
C PRO A 1 1.24 -28.46 -17.93
N ARG A 2 0.07 -27.99 -17.48
CA ARG A 2 -1.02 -27.54 -18.38
C ARG A 2 -1.34 -26.04 -18.35
N VAL A 3 -0.81 -25.28 -17.39
CA VAL A 3 -1.06 -23.84 -17.23
C VAL A 3 -0.11 -22.98 -18.08
N GLN A 4 1.09 -23.51 -18.40
CA GLN A 4 2.11 -22.76 -19.15
C GLN A 4 1.67 -22.36 -20.56
N ALA A 5 0.83 -23.17 -21.21
CA ALA A 5 0.38 -22.94 -22.59
C ALA A 5 -0.69 -21.85 -22.73
N LEU A 6 -1.22 -21.31 -21.61
CA LEU A 6 -2.25 -20.27 -21.58
C LEU A 6 -1.76 -18.95 -20.98
N LEU A 7 -0.45 -18.83 -20.68
CA LEU A 7 0.15 -17.60 -20.18
C LEU A 7 0.21 -16.55 -21.30
N VAL A 8 -0.78 -15.65 -21.34
CA VAL A 8 -0.86 -14.55 -22.31
C VAL A 8 0.02 -13.36 -21.90
N ALA A 9 0.31 -13.25 -20.61
CA ALA A 9 1.21 -12.26 -20.01
C ALA A 9 1.83 -12.85 -18.74
N GLY A 10 3.07 -12.46 -18.43
CA GLY A 10 3.77 -12.86 -17.20
C GLY A 10 4.08 -11.65 -16.34
N ASP A 11 3.86 -11.77 -15.04
CA ASP A 11 4.17 -10.71 -14.08
C ASP A 11 5.68 -10.50 -13.97
N ARG A 12 6.10 -9.24 -13.89
CA ARG A 12 7.49 -8.85 -13.65
C ARG A 12 7.60 -8.19 -12.29
N PHE A 13 8.32 -8.85 -11.38
CA PHE A 13 8.57 -8.34 -10.04
C PHE A 13 9.97 -7.72 -9.95
N TYR A 14 10.05 -6.48 -9.46
CA TYR A 14 11.30 -5.84 -9.08
C TYR A 14 11.51 -6.02 -7.59
N ARG A 15 12.54 -6.75 -7.20
CA ARG A 15 12.80 -7.11 -5.79
C ARG A 15 13.85 -6.17 -5.19
N LEU A 16 13.55 -5.64 -4.00
CA LEU A 16 14.50 -4.95 -3.16
C LEU A 16 14.92 -5.89 -2.02
N PRO A 17 16.19 -6.35 -1.94
CA PRO A 17 16.64 -7.18 -0.84
C PRO A 17 16.50 -6.45 0.50
N GLY A 18 15.94 -7.11 1.52
CA GLY A 18 15.66 -6.48 2.82
C GLY A 18 16.91 -5.97 3.56
N GLY A 19 18.09 -6.54 3.28
CA GLY A 19 19.37 -6.11 3.85
C GLY A 19 20.07 -4.99 3.08
N THR A 20 19.45 -4.43 2.03
CA THR A 20 20.08 -3.38 1.22
C THR A 20 20.35 -2.14 2.07
N GLU A 21 21.57 -1.60 1.99
CA GLU A 21 21.91 -0.40 2.73
C GLU A 21 21.01 0.78 2.31
N ARG A 22 20.47 1.48 3.31
CA ARG A 22 19.56 2.59 3.08
C ARG A 22 20.34 3.75 2.46
N PRO A 23 19.88 4.32 1.33
CA PRO A 23 20.55 5.46 0.72
C PRO A 23 20.72 6.60 1.73
N ALA A 24 21.91 7.21 1.81
CA ALA A 24 22.24 8.23 2.81
C ALA A 24 21.19 9.35 2.88
N ARG A 25 20.70 9.81 1.72
CA ARG A 25 19.64 10.83 1.59
C ARG A 25 18.31 10.47 2.29
N ARG A 26 18.04 9.18 2.52
CA ARG A 26 16.83 8.68 3.19
C ARG A 26 17.01 8.51 4.70
N ARG A 27 18.23 8.52 5.24
CA ARG A 27 18.48 8.29 6.68
C ARG A 27 17.78 9.33 7.57
N GLY A 28 17.82 10.61 7.18
CA GLY A 28 17.15 11.70 7.91
C GLY A 28 15.61 11.56 7.95
N PRO A 29 14.94 11.46 6.78
CA PRO A 29 13.51 11.17 6.72
C PRO A 29 13.10 9.94 7.52
N LEU A 30 13.80 8.81 7.34
CA LEU A 30 13.48 7.57 8.06
C LEU A 30 13.59 7.71 9.57
N ARG A 31 14.60 8.45 10.07
CA ARG A 31 14.72 8.73 11.51
C ARG A 31 13.53 9.53 12.03
N ARG A 32 13.07 10.55 11.29
CA ARG A 32 11.89 11.34 11.68
C ARG A 32 10.62 10.49 11.66
N ALA A 33 10.39 9.75 10.58
CA ALA A 33 9.29 8.79 10.46
C ALA A 33 9.24 7.85 11.66
N ALA A 34 10.37 7.23 12.01
CA ALA A 34 10.47 6.31 13.14
C ALA A 34 10.13 6.93 14.51
N THR A 35 10.27 8.26 14.66
CA THR A 35 9.88 8.97 15.89
C THR A 35 8.46 9.54 15.88
N ALA A 36 7.84 9.63 14.70
CA ALA A 36 6.56 10.30 14.48
C ALA A 36 5.43 9.32 14.16
N LEU A 37 5.76 8.12 13.70
CA LEU A 37 4.81 7.14 13.20
C LEU A 37 4.87 5.83 13.98
N ARG A 38 3.69 5.27 14.25
CA ARG A 38 3.52 3.88 14.66
C ARG A 38 3.15 3.07 13.43
N VAL A 39 3.89 2.00 13.16
CA VAL A 39 3.58 1.07 12.07
C VAL A 39 2.85 -0.14 12.62
N GLU A 40 1.81 -0.59 11.91
CA GLU A 40 0.98 -1.74 12.29
C GLU A 40 0.60 -2.54 11.04
N GLU A 41 0.65 -3.86 11.13
CA GLU A 41 0.04 -4.74 10.14
C GLU A 41 -1.33 -5.21 10.59
N SER A 42 -2.32 -5.15 9.70
CA SER A 42 -3.69 -5.60 9.97
C SER A 42 -4.32 -6.27 8.74
N GLY A 43 -5.22 -7.22 8.98
CA GLY A 43 -6.11 -7.77 7.95
C GLY A 43 -7.44 -7.04 7.83
N GLU A 44 -7.70 -6.04 8.68
CA GLU A 44 -9.01 -5.40 8.81
C GLU A 44 -9.09 -4.06 8.07
N PHE A 45 -10.09 -3.91 7.21
CA PHE A 45 -10.38 -2.66 6.52
C PHE A 45 -11.37 -1.78 7.32
N THR A 46 -10.83 -0.81 8.05
CA THR A 46 -11.58 0.13 8.91
C THR A 46 -12.05 1.40 8.17
N PRO A 47 -12.91 2.23 8.78
CA PRO A 47 -13.32 3.53 8.21
C PRO A 47 -12.17 4.50 7.91
N ASP A 48 -11.05 4.44 8.63
CA ASP A 48 -9.88 5.30 8.36
C ASP A 48 -9.25 4.99 7.00
N HIS A 49 -9.19 3.71 6.62
CA HIS A 49 -8.73 3.30 5.29
C HIS A 49 -9.65 3.83 4.20
N ARG A 50 -10.98 3.75 4.41
CA ARG A 50 -11.98 4.28 3.48
C ARG A 50 -11.80 5.79 3.27
N ARG A 51 -11.58 6.54 4.35
CA ARG A 51 -11.32 7.99 4.28
C ARG A 51 -10.03 8.29 3.53
N LEU A 52 -8.95 7.55 3.81
CA LEU A 52 -7.67 7.71 3.13
C LEU A 52 -7.76 7.40 1.63
N TRP A 53 -8.46 6.33 1.25
CA TRP A 53 -8.70 5.97 -0.16
C TRP A 53 -9.52 7.04 -0.88
N ALA A 54 -10.59 7.53 -0.25
CA ALA A 54 -11.42 8.61 -0.80
C ALA A 54 -10.60 9.91 -0.96
N GLU A 55 -9.76 10.26 0.02
CA GLU A 55 -8.86 11.41 -0.08
C GLU A 55 -7.92 11.25 -1.29
N PHE A 56 -7.25 10.10 -1.39
CA PHE A 56 -6.30 9.82 -2.47
C PHE A 56 -6.95 9.87 -3.86
N MET A 57 -8.07 9.17 -4.05
CA MET A 57 -8.78 9.14 -5.32
C MET A 57 -9.37 10.50 -5.68
N GLY A 58 -9.90 11.23 -4.70
CA GLY A 58 -10.44 12.57 -4.89
C GLY A 58 -9.38 13.58 -5.33
N ARG A 59 -8.12 13.43 -4.91
CA ARG A 59 -7.01 14.27 -5.42
C ARG A 59 -6.75 14.02 -6.90
N ALA A 60 -6.85 12.77 -7.36
CA ALA A 60 -6.73 12.45 -8.77
C ALA A 60 -7.88 13.07 -9.59
N ASP A 61 -9.10 13.10 -9.03
CA ASP A 61 -10.27 13.72 -9.67
C ASP A 61 -10.16 15.26 -9.74
N ARG A 62 -9.60 15.90 -8.71
CA ARG A 62 -9.33 17.34 -8.66
C ARG A 62 -8.12 17.78 -9.49
N LYS A 63 -7.47 16.87 -10.23
CA LYS A 63 -6.25 17.13 -11.01
C LYS A 63 -5.05 17.60 -10.16
N GLU A 64 -5.04 17.28 -8.86
CA GLU A 64 -3.92 17.54 -7.94
C GLU A 64 -2.83 16.44 -8.02
N GLY A 65 -3.08 15.40 -8.82
CA GLY A 65 -2.18 14.29 -9.10
C GLY A 65 -2.47 13.67 -10.46
N ARG A 66 -1.78 12.56 -10.77
CA ARG A 66 -2.06 11.82 -12.01
C ARG A 66 -3.45 11.18 -11.94
N PRO A 67 -4.27 11.29 -12.99
CA PRO A 67 -5.53 10.53 -13.08
C PRO A 67 -5.25 9.04 -12.91
N LEU A 68 -6.07 8.39 -12.08
CA LEU A 68 -6.02 6.94 -11.93
C LEU A 68 -6.80 6.31 -13.09
N ALA A 69 -6.17 5.36 -13.78
CA ALA A 69 -6.87 4.56 -14.78
C ALA A 69 -8.04 3.80 -14.12
N PRO A 70 -9.15 3.54 -14.84
CA PRO A 70 -10.33 2.92 -14.26
C PRO A 70 -10.05 1.60 -13.53
N HIS A 71 -9.21 0.74 -14.11
CA HIS A 71 -8.83 -0.52 -13.48
C HIS A 71 -8.06 -0.33 -12.17
N VAL A 72 -7.27 0.74 -12.03
CA VAL A 72 -6.57 1.05 -10.77
C VAL A 72 -7.58 1.51 -9.72
N ARG A 73 -8.55 2.35 -10.09
CA ARG A 73 -9.61 2.78 -9.15
C ARG A 73 -10.40 1.59 -8.61
N GLU A 74 -10.66 0.61 -9.46
CA GLU A 74 -11.35 -0.60 -9.06
C GLU A 74 -10.58 -1.39 -7.99
N LEU A 75 -9.25 -1.43 -8.05
CA LEU A 75 -8.43 -2.07 -7.01
C LEU A 75 -8.62 -1.40 -5.63
N TYR A 76 -8.72 -0.07 -5.60
CA TYR A 76 -9.02 0.67 -4.36
C TYR A 76 -10.45 0.42 -3.89
N ALA A 77 -11.41 0.37 -4.81
CA ALA A 77 -12.82 0.12 -4.48
C ALA A 77 -13.05 -1.27 -3.89
N ARG A 78 -12.38 -2.29 -4.44
CA ARG A 78 -12.52 -3.71 -4.04
C ARG A 78 -11.59 -4.16 -2.91
N THR A 79 -10.82 -3.24 -2.33
CA THR A 79 -9.89 -3.57 -1.23
C THR A 79 -10.56 -4.34 -0.08
N PRO A 80 -11.75 -3.94 0.46
CA PRO A 80 -12.33 -4.65 1.59
C PRO A 80 -12.78 -6.08 1.25
N GLU A 81 -13.40 -6.29 0.09
CA GLU A 81 -13.83 -7.63 -0.36
C GLU A 81 -12.60 -8.53 -0.60
N THR A 82 -11.58 -7.99 -1.26
CA THR A 82 -10.36 -8.76 -1.56
C THR A 82 -9.61 -9.15 -0.29
N LEU A 83 -9.56 -8.29 0.73
CA LEU A 83 -8.95 -8.63 2.02
C LEU A 83 -9.69 -9.78 2.73
N ALA A 84 -11.02 -9.78 2.68
CA ALA A 84 -11.83 -10.83 3.28
C ALA A 84 -11.67 -12.19 2.58
N GLU A 85 -11.47 -12.17 1.26
CA GLU A 85 -11.33 -13.38 0.43
C GLU A 85 -9.90 -13.93 0.36
N ALA A 86 -8.90 -13.14 0.75
CA ALA A 86 -7.48 -13.47 0.55
C ALA A 86 -6.88 -14.48 1.53
N ASP A 87 -7.67 -15.09 2.42
CA ASP A 87 -7.23 -16.09 3.40
C ASP A 87 -5.95 -15.67 4.18
N GLY A 88 -5.88 -14.38 4.55
CA GLY A 88 -4.76 -13.80 5.30
C GLY A 88 -3.47 -13.54 4.49
N HIS A 89 -3.45 -13.82 3.19
CA HIS A 89 -2.33 -13.50 2.30
C HIS A 89 -2.22 -12.01 2.01
N LEU A 90 -3.33 -11.28 2.00
CA LEU A 90 -3.31 -9.82 1.89
C LEU A 90 -3.35 -9.17 3.27
N ARG A 91 -2.52 -8.13 3.46
CA ARG A 91 -2.47 -7.33 4.69
C ARG A 91 -2.26 -5.86 4.40
N LEU A 92 -2.78 -5.02 5.29
CA LEU A 92 -2.59 -3.59 5.31
C LEU A 92 -1.40 -3.25 6.21
N LEU A 93 -0.41 -2.53 5.68
CA LEU A 93 0.66 -1.93 6.45
C LEU A 93 0.33 -0.46 6.71
N ASN A 94 -0.11 -0.19 7.93
CA ASN A 94 -0.60 1.10 8.38
C ASN A 94 0.51 1.91 9.03
N ALA A 95 0.53 3.21 8.73
CA ALA A 95 1.34 4.20 9.43
C ALA A 95 0.40 5.20 10.11
N TRP A 96 0.40 5.18 11.44
CA TRP A 96 -0.42 6.04 12.28
C TRP A 96 0.43 7.18 12.85
N ASP A 97 -0.08 8.42 12.80
CA ASP A 97 0.56 9.56 13.46
C ASP A 97 0.35 9.53 14.98
N ARG A 98 0.91 10.54 15.68
CA ARG A 98 0.85 10.64 17.14
C ARG A 98 -0.56 10.89 17.68
N GLU A 99 -1.44 11.40 16.83
CA GLU A 99 -2.83 11.69 17.15
C GLU A 99 -3.75 10.50 16.82
N GLY A 100 -3.18 9.36 16.38
CA GLY A 100 -3.93 8.15 16.04
C GLY A 100 -4.62 8.21 14.68
N ARG A 101 -4.20 9.11 13.79
CA ARG A 101 -4.76 9.24 12.43
C ARG A 101 -3.93 8.43 11.44
N LEU A 102 -4.61 7.80 10.48
CA LEU A 102 -3.94 7.03 9.44
C LEU A 102 -3.24 7.95 8.43
N ALA A 103 -1.92 8.09 8.55
CA ALA A 103 -1.10 8.95 7.70
C ALA A 103 -0.76 8.29 6.36
N ALA A 104 -0.56 6.97 6.35
CA ALA A 104 -0.38 6.19 5.13
C ALA A 104 -0.79 4.73 5.33
N CYS A 105 -1.12 4.06 4.24
CA CYS A 105 -1.45 2.65 4.21
C CYS A 105 -0.96 2.03 2.89
N LEU A 106 -0.34 0.85 2.98
CA LEU A 106 -0.01 0.00 1.83
C LEU A 106 -0.78 -1.32 1.91
N LEU A 107 -1.23 -1.84 0.78
CA LEU A 107 -1.72 -3.21 0.64
C LEU A 107 -0.56 -4.10 0.18
N LEU A 108 -0.23 -5.09 1.01
CA LEU A 108 0.84 -6.05 0.80
C LEU A 108 0.26 -7.43 0.51
N ASP A 109 0.92 -8.15 -0.39
CA ASP A 109 0.60 -9.53 -0.75
C ASP A 109 1.74 -10.47 -0.32
N TYR A 110 1.40 -11.41 0.54
CA TYR A 110 2.26 -12.45 1.10
C TYR A 110 2.01 -13.83 0.47
N ALA A 111 1.18 -13.94 -0.57
CA ALA A 111 1.00 -15.19 -1.31
C ALA A 111 2.32 -15.70 -1.94
N PRO A 112 3.22 -14.85 -2.48
CA PRO A 112 4.49 -15.34 -3.00
C PRO A 112 5.42 -15.82 -1.87
N GLU A 113 5.85 -17.08 -1.95
CA GLU A 113 6.70 -17.71 -0.92
C GLU A 113 8.03 -16.97 -0.66
N LYS A 114 8.60 -16.32 -1.68
CA LYS A 114 9.97 -15.79 -1.64
C LYS A 114 10.08 -14.29 -1.45
N PHE A 115 8.95 -13.57 -1.44
CA PHE A 115 8.93 -12.11 -1.29
C PHE A 115 7.54 -11.61 -0.95
N THR A 116 7.49 -10.47 -0.29
CA THR A 116 6.25 -9.68 -0.15
C THR A 116 6.10 -8.76 -1.35
N SER A 117 4.93 -8.74 -1.97
CA SER A 117 4.61 -7.85 -3.07
C SER A 117 3.86 -6.62 -2.58
N TYR A 118 4.17 -5.45 -3.13
CA TYR A 118 3.39 -4.23 -2.93
C TYR A 118 2.33 -4.14 -4.04
N VAL A 119 1.06 -4.09 -3.65
CA VAL A 119 -0.07 -4.04 -4.61
C VAL A 119 -0.46 -2.60 -4.89
N LEU A 120 -0.82 -1.86 -3.84
CA LEU A 120 -1.26 -0.47 -3.91
C LEU A 120 -1.07 0.23 -2.58
N GLY A 121 -1.25 1.55 -2.55
CA GLY A 121 -1.09 2.31 -1.33
C GLY A 121 -1.50 3.76 -1.50
N ALA A 122 -1.73 4.43 -0.39
CA ALA A 122 -1.89 5.87 -0.36
C ALA A 122 -1.33 6.48 0.91
N HIS A 123 -1.16 7.79 0.85
CA HIS A 123 -0.74 8.63 1.96
C HIS A 123 -1.67 9.85 2.02
N SER A 124 -1.95 10.30 3.23
CA SER A 124 -2.73 11.50 3.48
C SER A 124 -1.86 12.73 3.20
N ARG A 125 -2.45 13.75 2.59
CA ARG A 125 -1.88 15.10 2.55
C ARG A 125 -2.40 15.95 3.70
N ALA A 126 -3.59 15.65 4.20
CA ALA A 126 -4.17 16.33 5.37
C ALA A 126 -3.43 15.97 6.67
N HIS A 127 -3.00 14.72 6.79
CA HIS A 127 -2.26 14.19 7.94
C HIS A 127 -0.87 13.73 7.51
N TYR A 128 -0.16 14.64 6.82
CA TYR A 128 1.16 14.33 6.32
C TYR A 128 2.16 14.11 7.46
N ALA A 129 2.85 12.98 7.41
CA ALA A 129 3.97 12.67 8.28
C ALA A 129 5.26 12.46 7.45
N PRO A 130 6.44 12.88 7.96
CA PRO A 130 7.69 13.00 7.20
C PRO A 130 8.45 11.70 6.93
#